data_AF-A0A7M5XIY4-F1
#
_entry.id   AF-A0A7M5XIY4-F1
#
_cell.length_a   1.000
_cell.length_b   1.000
_cell.length_c   1.000
_cell.angle_alpha   90.00
_cell.angle_beta   90.00
_cell.angle_gamma   90.00
#
_symmetry.space_group_name_H-M   'P 1'
#
loop_
_entity.id
_entity.type
_entity.pdbx_description
1 polymer ?
#
loop_
_entity_poly.entity_id
_entity_poly.type
_entity_poly.pdbx_seq_one_letter_code
_entity_poly.pdbx_strand_id
1 'polypeptide(L)'
;GMTCSTMTKMFIFVLTFHMNYLSAELGNLERFTHPYHKRDRRAVCGFYRYDPRYEMCCYGNIVPRSGRWPSCCGSKGYDVVYNMCCQGNIQPRSGAQPSCCRSKGFDASYNICCYGNIQSKTGGKPRCCWRKSFNALHNMCCEGDVVPRPGGQPNCCGSKGYDASYEMCCGGNIVPKTGNDPQCCGKESYDPAYQICCSGKVSPRKGGQNTNCCASKSYDTLRSMCCLKNIVPMLGRYPACCGRISYDAANQMCCNNKLVPRTGFWSVCCGSKGYDAYSSMCCYGDIVARSGRLPACCGRKAYDSMYQMCCVGNVVPKSGRAPRCCGRESYDAFHNECCYGRVC
;
A
#
# COMPACT_ATOMS: atom_id res chain seq x y z
N GLY A 1 19.28 -31.11 -0.98
CA GLY A 1 18.39 -30.23 -1.75
C GLY A 1 17.89 -29.13 -0.84
N MET A 2 18.30 -27.89 -1.09
CA MET A 2 17.72 -26.69 -0.46
C MET A 2 17.66 -25.61 -1.53
N THR A 3 16.50 -25.00 -1.67
CA THR A 3 16.17 -24.02 -2.71
C THR A 3 16.63 -22.61 -2.35
N CYS A 4 17.11 -21.94 -3.39
CA CYS A 4 17.69 -20.61 -3.46
C CYS A 4 16.65 -19.50 -3.22
N SER A 5 16.90 -18.56 -2.30
CA SER A 5 16.93 -17.11 -2.54
C SER A 5 16.96 -16.34 -1.21
N THR A 6 17.68 -15.21 -1.20
CA THR A 6 17.74 -14.18 -0.13
C THR A 6 18.54 -14.49 1.16
N MET A 7 19.88 -14.62 1.04
CA MET A 7 20.81 -14.22 2.12
C MET A 7 22.19 -13.88 1.54
N THR A 8 22.31 -12.70 0.92
CA THR A 8 23.63 -12.16 0.52
C THR A 8 23.64 -10.64 0.45
N LYS A 9 23.31 -9.95 1.54
CA LYS A 9 23.54 -8.50 1.66
C LYS A 9 23.76 -8.07 3.12
N MET A 10 24.75 -8.65 3.80
CA MET A 10 25.20 -8.12 5.09
C MET A 10 26.56 -8.70 5.52
N PHE A 11 27.60 -8.48 4.73
CA PHE A 11 28.99 -8.66 5.17
C PHE A 11 29.93 -7.76 4.35
N ILE A 12 29.60 -6.46 4.26
CA ILE A 12 30.52 -5.41 3.80
C ILE A 12 30.17 -4.15 4.60
N PHE A 13 30.53 -4.15 5.89
CA PHE A 13 30.26 -3.02 6.79
C PHE A 13 31.36 -2.82 7.82
N VAL A 14 32.62 -3.07 7.45
CA VAL A 14 33.80 -2.49 8.12
C VAL A 14 34.87 -2.37 7.03
N LEU A 15 35.07 -1.16 6.50
CA LEU A 15 36.17 -0.66 5.63
C LEU A 15 35.71 0.38 4.58
N THR A 16 34.59 1.06 4.78
CA THR A 16 34.18 2.21 3.94
C THR A 16 34.43 3.55 4.64
N PHE A 17 35.60 3.72 5.27
CA PHE A 17 36.02 5.01 5.83
C PHE A 17 37.47 5.41 5.54
N HIS A 18 38.16 4.72 4.61
CA HIS A 18 39.54 5.10 4.27
C HIS A 18 39.93 4.95 2.79
N MET A 19 39.01 5.19 1.86
CA MET A 19 39.33 5.21 0.41
C MET A 19 38.76 6.44 -0.30
N ASN A 20 39.14 7.63 0.18
CA ASN A 20 39.10 8.88 -0.60
C ASN A 20 40.52 9.42 -0.91
N TYR A 21 41.52 8.55 -0.80
CA TYR A 21 42.87 8.75 -1.33
C TYR A 21 43.17 7.49 -2.15
N LEU A 22 43.54 7.66 -3.43
CA LEU A 22 43.71 6.62 -4.47
C LEU A 22 42.49 6.37 -5.37
N SER A 23 42.21 7.33 -6.25
CA SER A 23 41.77 7.05 -7.63
C SER A 23 42.58 7.94 -8.59
N ALA A 24 43.89 7.83 -8.46
CA ALA A 24 44.76 7.81 -9.63
C ALA A 24 44.85 6.33 -10.06
N GLU A 25 44.91 6.10 -11.37
CA GLU A 25 45.06 4.78 -12.01
C GLU A 25 43.78 3.95 -12.12
N LEU A 26 43.04 4.14 -13.22
CA LEU A 26 42.40 3.08 -14.02
C LEU A 26 41.74 3.74 -15.25
N GLY A 27 42.58 4.01 -16.24
CA GLY A 27 42.16 4.49 -17.57
C GLY A 27 43.26 4.41 -18.64
N ASN A 28 44.42 3.85 -18.30
CA ASN A 28 45.56 3.71 -19.20
C ASN A 28 46.04 2.26 -19.20
N LEU A 29 45.37 1.39 -19.95
CA LEU A 29 45.88 0.05 -20.22
C LEU A 29 45.35 -0.48 -21.56
N GLU A 30 45.77 0.18 -22.64
CA GLU A 30 46.01 -0.50 -23.91
C GLU A 30 47.46 -0.23 -24.32
N ARG A 31 48.38 -1.03 -23.76
CA ARG A 31 49.75 -1.15 -24.27
C ARG A 31 49.75 -2.20 -25.38
N PHE A 32 49.73 -1.76 -26.64
CA PHE A 32 50.26 -2.57 -27.74
C PHE A 32 51.78 -2.37 -27.80
N THR A 33 52.51 -3.46 -27.55
CA THR A 33 53.96 -3.54 -27.73
C THR A 33 54.23 -4.17 -29.09
N HIS A 34 54.89 -3.45 -30.00
CA HIS A 34 55.57 -3.99 -31.19
C HIS A 34 56.57 -2.95 -31.73
N PRO A 35 57.61 -3.37 -32.48
CA PRO A 35 59.00 -3.19 -32.10
C PRO A 35 59.67 -1.98 -32.74
N TYR A 36 60.82 -1.63 -32.16
CA TYR A 36 61.80 -0.62 -32.56
C TYR A 36 61.92 -0.42 -34.09
N HIS A 37 61.32 0.65 -34.61
CA HIS A 37 61.78 1.36 -35.80
C HIS A 37 61.82 2.87 -35.52
N LYS A 38 63.01 3.47 -35.65
CA LYS A 38 63.21 4.92 -35.54
C LYS A 38 62.52 5.63 -36.72
N ARG A 39 61.82 6.74 -36.40
CA ARG A 39 61.22 7.79 -37.25
C ARG A 39 59.74 7.58 -37.65
N ASP A 40 58.83 7.82 -36.72
CA ASP A 40 57.88 8.95 -36.75
C ASP A 40 57.06 8.92 -35.44
N ARG A 41 57.24 9.87 -34.52
CA ARG A 41 56.50 9.88 -33.23
C ARG A 41 55.06 10.40 -33.39
N ARG A 42 54.38 10.08 -34.49
CA ARG A 42 53.03 10.61 -34.74
C ARG A 42 51.98 9.72 -34.07
N ALA A 43 51.21 10.32 -33.16
CA ALA A 43 50.06 9.70 -32.51
C ALA A 43 48.83 9.73 -33.45
N VAL A 44 47.77 8.98 -33.12
CA VAL A 44 46.57 8.84 -33.97
C VAL A 44 45.34 9.37 -33.24
N CYS A 45 44.52 10.15 -33.94
CA CYS A 45 43.22 10.68 -33.50
C CYS A 45 42.18 10.35 -34.57
N GLY A 46 41.37 9.30 -34.34
CA GLY A 46 40.49 8.77 -35.40
C GLY A 46 41.31 8.25 -36.59
N PHE A 47 41.11 8.85 -37.78
CA PHE A 47 41.85 8.51 -39.00
C PHE A 47 43.05 9.42 -39.28
N TYR A 48 43.28 10.43 -38.44
CA TYR A 48 44.33 11.43 -38.64
C TYR A 48 45.53 11.18 -37.73
N ARG A 49 46.74 11.47 -38.23
CA ARG A 49 47.99 11.41 -37.47
C ARG A 49 48.40 12.81 -37.00
N TYR A 50 48.94 12.95 -35.79
CA TYR A 50 49.32 14.23 -35.17
C TYR A 50 50.64 14.13 -34.39
N ASP A 51 51.34 15.24 -34.12
CA ASP A 51 52.55 15.22 -33.28
C ASP A 51 52.17 15.43 -31.80
N PRO A 52 52.27 14.40 -30.93
CA PRO A 52 51.87 14.48 -29.53
C PRO A 52 52.71 15.45 -28.69
N ARG A 53 53.82 15.97 -29.23
CA ARG A 53 54.61 17.03 -28.59
C ARG A 53 53.91 18.39 -28.65
N TYR A 54 53.16 18.66 -29.72
CA TYR A 54 52.53 19.97 -29.96
C TYR A 54 51.01 19.90 -30.00
N GLU A 55 50.42 18.72 -30.18
CA GLU A 55 48.99 18.52 -30.38
C GLU A 55 48.45 17.42 -29.46
N MET A 56 47.12 17.37 -29.33
CA MET A 56 46.39 16.36 -28.57
C MET A 56 45.05 16.06 -29.23
N CYS A 57 44.55 14.84 -29.04
CA CYS A 57 43.24 14.42 -29.53
C CYS A 57 42.17 14.66 -28.46
N CYS A 58 41.22 15.56 -28.72
CA CYS A 58 40.08 15.84 -27.85
C CYS A 58 38.78 15.46 -28.55
N TYR A 59 38.12 14.38 -28.10
CA TYR A 59 36.86 13.88 -28.69
C TYR A 59 36.89 13.84 -30.23
N GLY A 60 37.94 13.24 -30.80
CA GLY A 60 38.11 13.09 -32.25
C GLY A 60 38.63 14.32 -33.00
N ASN A 61 38.90 15.44 -32.30
CA ASN A 61 39.49 16.64 -32.88
C ASN A 61 40.96 16.78 -32.46
N ILE A 62 41.86 16.98 -33.43
CA ILE A 62 43.25 17.32 -33.16
C ILE A 62 43.30 18.81 -32.80
N VAL A 63 43.78 19.12 -31.59
CA VAL A 63 43.90 20.49 -31.08
C VAL A 63 45.34 20.74 -30.61
N PRO A 64 45.84 21.99 -30.71
CA PRO A 64 47.16 22.32 -30.20
C PRO A 64 47.22 22.21 -28.67
N ARG A 65 48.39 21.80 -28.16
CA ARG A 65 48.73 21.81 -26.73
C ARG A 65 48.98 23.26 -26.32
N SER A 66 47.93 23.93 -25.86
CA SER A 66 48.01 25.29 -25.34
C SER A 66 48.18 25.29 -23.83
N GLY A 67 49.22 25.98 -23.34
CA GLY A 67 49.46 26.22 -21.91
C GLY A 67 50.38 25.19 -21.23
N ARG A 68 50.56 25.33 -19.92
CA ARG A 68 51.50 24.53 -19.11
C ARG A 68 50.97 23.12 -18.86
N TRP A 69 49.66 22.97 -18.65
CA TRP A 69 49.02 21.68 -18.42
C TRP A 69 47.78 21.52 -19.32
N PRO A 70 47.98 21.14 -20.60
CA PRO A 70 46.88 21.02 -21.56
C PRO A 70 45.97 19.82 -21.26
N SER A 71 44.66 20.00 -21.41
CA SER A 71 43.60 19.01 -21.18
C SER A 71 42.40 19.26 -22.11
N CYS A 72 41.50 18.28 -22.22
CA CYS A 72 40.33 18.37 -23.10
C CYS A 72 39.06 18.74 -22.34
N CYS A 73 38.26 19.63 -22.92
CA CYS A 73 36.88 19.90 -22.54
C CYS A 73 36.00 19.67 -23.76
N GLY A 74 35.42 18.47 -23.89
CA GLY A 74 34.80 18.04 -25.15
C GLY A 74 35.82 18.04 -26.29
N SER A 75 35.47 18.65 -27.42
CA SER A 75 36.35 18.75 -28.60
C SER A 75 37.43 19.84 -28.53
N LYS A 76 37.50 20.60 -27.43
CA LYS A 76 38.41 21.75 -27.28
C LYS A 76 39.52 21.44 -26.28
N GLY A 77 40.74 21.91 -26.59
CA GLY A 77 41.86 21.92 -25.66
C GLY A 77 41.85 23.15 -24.75
N TYR A 78 42.32 23.03 -23.52
CA TYR A 78 42.48 24.12 -22.56
C TYR A 78 43.60 23.84 -21.55
N ASP A 79 44.12 24.88 -20.90
CA ASP A 79 45.10 24.74 -19.79
C ASP A 79 44.39 24.64 -18.43
N VAL A 80 44.60 23.54 -17.70
CA VAL A 80 43.99 23.33 -16.37
C VAL A 80 44.53 24.25 -15.29
N VAL A 81 45.65 24.92 -15.53
CA VAL A 81 46.19 25.93 -14.60
C VAL A 81 45.23 27.12 -14.51
N TYR A 82 44.72 27.58 -15.66
CA TYR A 82 43.90 28.80 -15.74
C TYR A 82 42.42 28.54 -15.90
N ASN A 83 42.03 27.37 -16.42
CA ASN A 83 40.63 27.07 -16.74
C ASN A 83 40.21 25.70 -16.19
N MET A 84 38.91 25.46 -16.19
CA MET A 84 38.27 24.21 -15.83
C MET A 84 37.13 23.89 -16.82
N CYS A 85 36.82 22.62 -17.01
CA CYS A 85 35.71 22.20 -17.85
C CYS A 85 34.44 21.98 -17.04
N CYS A 86 33.39 22.76 -17.32
CA CYS A 86 32.07 22.64 -16.70
C CYS A 86 31.05 22.17 -17.75
N GLN A 87 30.65 20.89 -17.70
CA GLN A 87 29.69 20.28 -18.65
C GLN A 87 29.96 20.67 -20.11
N GLY A 88 31.21 20.49 -20.57
CA GLY A 88 31.62 20.79 -21.95
C GLY A 88 31.92 22.26 -22.25
N ASN A 89 31.79 23.16 -21.27
CA ASN A 89 32.17 24.57 -21.41
C ASN A 89 33.45 24.87 -20.63
N ILE A 90 34.42 25.48 -21.30
CA ILE A 90 35.66 25.95 -20.67
C ILE A 90 35.31 27.21 -19.86
N GLN A 91 35.69 27.23 -18.58
CA GLN A 91 35.43 28.33 -17.64
C GLN A 91 36.75 28.73 -16.97
N PRO A 92 36.96 30.02 -16.68
CA PRO A 92 38.15 30.46 -15.95
C PRO A 92 38.11 29.93 -14.51
N ARG A 93 39.29 29.57 -13.99
CA ARG A 93 39.49 29.30 -12.55
C ARG A 93 39.56 30.63 -11.81
N SER A 94 38.39 31.17 -11.47
CA SER A 94 38.28 32.40 -10.70
C SER A 94 37.96 32.10 -9.24
N GLY A 95 38.65 32.80 -8.33
CA GLY A 95 38.45 32.70 -6.88
C GLY A 95 39.28 31.62 -6.19
N ALA A 96 39.10 31.50 -4.88
CA ALA A 96 39.92 30.60 -4.05
C ALA A 96 39.50 29.13 -4.16
N GLN A 97 38.22 28.87 -4.46
CA GLN A 97 37.68 27.51 -4.59
C GLN A 97 36.83 27.37 -5.86
N PRO A 98 37.46 27.38 -7.06
CA PRO A 98 36.73 27.28 -8.32
C PRO A 98 35.94 25.97 -8.42
N SER A 99 34.67 26.07 -8.80
CA SER A 99 33.70 24.96 -8.87
C SER A 99 32.73 25.16 -10.02
N CYS A 100 32.07 24.08 -10.46
CA CYS A 100 31.08 24.15 -11.54
C CYS A 100 29.64 24.08 -11.00
N CYS A 101 28.78 24.94 -11.53
CA CYS A 101 27.33 24.82 -11.45
C CYS A 101 26.78 24.65 -12.86
N ARG A 102 26.51 23.39 -13.24
CA ARG A 102 26.22 23.01 -14.62
C ARG A 102 27.36 23.42 -15.57
N SER A 103 27.09 24.29 -16.53
CA SER A 103 28.07 24.82 -17.50
C SER A 103 28.82 26.06 -17.03
N LYS A 104 28.46 26.64 -15.88
CA LYS A 104 29.06 27.88 -15.37
C LYS A 104 30.05 27.61 -14.25
N GLY A 105 31.21 28.27 -14.30
CA GLY A 105 32.18 28.29 -13.20
C GLY A 105 31.76 29.30 -12.12
N PHE A 106 32.10 29.03 -10.86
CA PHE A 106 31.90 29.94 -9.74
C PHE A 106 32.89 29.67 -8.60
N ASP A 107 33.10 30.64 -7.73
CA ASP A 107 33.90 30.45 -6.51
C ASP A 107 33.03 29.87 -5.37
N ALA A 108 33.29 28.61 -5.02
CA ALA A 108 32.61 27.90 -3.95
C ALA A 108 33.00 28.40 -2.56
N SER A 109 33.95 29.33 -2.43
CA SER A 109 34.25 30.00 -1.16
C SER A 109 33.05 30.81 -0.70
N TYR A 110 32.39 31.51 -1.63
CA TYR A 110 31.28 32.44 -1.37
C TYR A 110 29.93 31.96 -1.88
N ASN A 111 29.89 31.05 -2.85
CA ASN A 111 28.65 30.62 -3.48
C ASN A 111 28.41 29.11 -3.36
N ILE A 112 27.18 28.69 -3.65
CA ILE A 112 26.73 27.30 -3.69
C ILE A 112 25.83 27.08 -4.91
N CYS A 113 25.93 25.91 -5.54
CA CYS A 113 25.07 25.53 -6.65
C CYS A 113 23.81 24.81 -6.14
N CYS A 114 22.66 25.46 -6.21
CA CYS A 114 21.36 24.92 -5.81
C CYS A 114 20.50 24.62 -7.04
N TYR A 115 20.37 23.33 -7.35
CA TYR A 115 19.60 22.81 -8.48
C TYR A 115 19.91 23.52 -9.82
N GLY A 116 21.20 23.80 -10.04
CA GLY A 116 21.68 24.48 -11.24
C GLY A 116 21.70 26.01 -11.20
N ASN A 117 21.35 26.64 -10.07
CA ASN A 117 21.55 28.07 -9.87
C ASN A 117 22.67 28.32 -8.89
N ILE A 118 23.55 29.25 -9.24
CA ILE A 118 24.55 29.76 -8.31
C ILE A 118 23.84 30.71 -7.35
N GLN A 119 24.03 30.49 -6.06
CA GLN A 119 23.47 31.30 -4.96
C GLN A 119 24.59 31.68 -4.01
N SER A 120 24.53 32.88 -3.43
CA SER A 120 25.45 33.26 -2.36
C SER A 120 25.22 32.36 -1.14
N LYS A 121 26.31 31.92 -0.50
CA LYS A 121 26.22 31.19 0.77
C LYS A 121 25.65 32.12 1.83
N THR A 122 24.63 31.64 2.52
CA THR A 122 23.95 32.38 3.59
C THR A 122 24.26 31.75 4.94
N GLY A 123 24.90 32.48 5.84
CA GLY A 123 25.20 32.05 7.22
C GLY A 123 26.26 30.95 7.34
N GLY A 124 26.44 30.43 8.57
CA GLY A 124 27.52 29.50 8.90
C GLY A 124 27.37 28.08 8.36
N LYS A 125 26.17 27.67 7.94
CA LYS A 125 25.92 26.32 7.40
C LYS A 125 25.00 26.36 6.17
N PRO A 126 25.49 26.82 5.00
CA PRO A 126 24.69 26.95 3.80
C PRO A 126 24.24 25.58 3.27
N ARG A 127 22.95 25.45 2.95
CA ARG A 127 22.34 24.28 2.32
C ARG A 127 21.35 24.74 1.24
N CYS A 128 21.01 23.84 0.33
CA CYS A 128 20.03 24.12 -0.71
C CYS A 128 18.65 23.62 -0.32
N CYS A 129 17.65 24.45 -0.56
CA CYS A 129 16.25 24.07 -0.66
C CYS A 129 15.83 24.35 -2.10
N TRP A 130 15.83 23.29 -2.92
CA TRP A 130 15.73 23.39 -4.38
C TRP A 130 16.74 24.37 -4.99
N ARG A 131 16.23 25.50 -5.51
CA ARG A 131 16.98 26.52 -6.25
C ARG A 131 17.52 27.63 -5.32
N LYS A 132 17.17 27.63 -4.03
CA LYS A 132 17.55 28.65 -3.04
C LYS A 132 18.56 28.12 -2.04
N SER A 133 19.51 28.96 -1.64
CA SER A 133 20.41 28.72 -0.50
C SER A 133 19.74 29.19 0.80
N PHE A 134 19.98 28.48 1.90
CA PHE A 134 19.57 28.88 3.24
C PHE A 134 20.59 28.47 4.31
N ASN A 135 20.53 29.11 5.48
CA ASN A 135 21.35 28.75 6.64
C ASN A 135 20.69 27.62 7.45
N ALA A 136 21.27 26.42 7.43
CA ALA A 136 20.74 25.24 8.09
C ALA A 136 20.88 25.23 9.63
N LEU A 137 21.56 26.23 10.21
CA LEU A 137 21.56 26.44 11.66
C LEU A 137 20.23 26.98 12.17
N HIS A 138 19.55 27.82 11.38
CA HIS A 138 18.31 28.50 11.79
C HIS A 138 17.09 28.11 10.96
N ASN A 139 17.28 27.47 9.81
CA ASN A 139 16.20 27.09 8.91
C ASN A 139 16.33 25.62 8.47
N MET A 140 15.24 25.09 7.92
CA MET A 140 15.16 23.79 7.29
C MET A 140 14.31 23.87 6.02
N CYS A 141 14.35 22.83 5.19
CA CYS A 141 13.62 22.76 3.94
C CYS A 141 12.48 21.74 4.07
N CYS A 142 11.23 22.19 3.96
CA CYS A 142 10.02 21.35 4.05
C CYS A 142 9.20 21.53 2.77
N GLU A 143 8.99 20.45 2.01
CA GLU A 143 8.31 20.45 0.69
C GLU A 143 8.82 21.52 -0.31
N GLY A 144 10.05 21.99 -0.10
CA GLY A 144 10.69 22.98 -0.93
C GLY A 144 10.58 24.43 -0.46
N ASP A 145 9.90 24.65 0.66
CA ASP A 145 9.91 25.92 1.37
C ASP A 145 11.00 25.95 2.45
N VAL A 146 11.69 27.08 2.54
CA VAL A 146 12.64 27.36 3.62
C VAL A 146 11.84 27.88 4.80
N VAL A 147 11.81 27.12 5.88
CA VAL A 147 11.09 27.46 7.11
C VAL A 147 12.03 27.56 8.31
N PRO A 148 11.66 28.31 9.36
CA PRO A 148 12.42 28.33 10.61
C PRO A 148 12.64 26.91 11.12
N ARG A 149 13.84 26.63 11.62
CA ARG A 149 14.21 25.34 12.20
C ARG A 149 13.71 25.31 13.65
N PRO A 150 12.77 24.42 13.99
CA PRO A 150 12.37 24.21 15.38
C PRO A 150 13.55 23.75 16.25
N GLY A 151 13.43 23.96 17.56
CA GLY A 151 14.32 23.35 18.55
C GLY A 151 14.18 21.83 18.59
N GLY A 152 14.94 21.18 19.47
CA GLY A 152 14.80 19.75 19.75
C GLY A 152 15.06 18.85 18.53
N GLN A 153 14.03 18.16 18.07
CA GLN A 153 14.04 17.20 16.98
C GLN A 153 13.25 17.73 15.76
N PRO A 154 13.83 18.63 14.96
CA PRO A 154 13.12 19.28 13.87
C PRO A 154 12.69 18.29 12.78
N ASN A 155 11.41 18.32 12.40
CA ASN A 155 10.82 17.50 11.36
C ASN A 155 9.81 18.31 10.51
N CYS A 156 9.35 17.78 9.38
CA CYS A 156 8.40 18.45 8.49
C CYS A 156 7.01 17.83 8.54
N CYS A 157 5.99 18.68 8.52
CA CYS A 157 4.60 18.33 8.28
C CYS A 157 4.09 19.17 7.09
N GLY A 158 4.12 18.59 5.90
CA GLY A 158 3.95 19.36 4.66
C GLY A 158 5.06 20.41 4.50
N SER A 159 4.67 21.65 4.16
CA SER A 159 5.57 22.80 4.06
C SER A 159 5.94 23.47 5.39
N LYS A 160 5.54 22.91 6.54
CA LYS A 160 5.84 23.47 7.87
C LYS A 160 6.83 22.61 8.65
N GLY A 161 7.72 23.26 9.40
CA GLY A 161 8.59 22.60 10.37
C GLY A 161 7.94 22.52 11.74
N TYR A 162 8.21 21.44 12.48
CA TYR A 162 7.76 21.26 13.88
C TYR A 162 8.81 20.51 14.72
N ASP A 163 8.73 20.62 16.05
CA ASP A 163 9.63 19.89 16.97
C ASP A 163 9.03 18.52 17.32
N ALA A 164 9.59 17.45 16.74
CA ALA A 164 9.14 16.08 16.98
C ALA A 164 9.39 15.60 18.41
N SER A 165 10.04 16.37 19.28
CA SER A 165 10.13 16.08 20.71
C SER A 165 8.78 16.24 21.40
N TYR A 166 7.97 17.21 20.96
CA TYR A 166 6.70 17.60 21.61
C TYR A 166 5.48 17.46 20.70
N GLU A 167 5.68 17.42 19.39
CA GLU A 167 4.61 17.43 18.39
C GLU A 167 4.75 16.26 17.41
N MET A 168 3.70 16.02 16.63
CA MET A 168 3.67 15.03 15.54
C MET A 168 2.78 15.52 14.40
N CYS A 169 2.99 14.97 13.19
CA CYS A 169 2.19 15.30 12.02
C CYS A 169 1.08 14.25 11.80
N CYS A 170 -0.18 14.63 12.03
CA CYS A 170 -1.35 13.78 11.80
C CYS A 170 -2.22 14.36 10.68
N GLY A 171 -2.35 13.64 9.56
CA GLY A 171 -3.22 14.06 8.45
C GLY A 171 -2.89 15.46 7.89
N GLY A 172 -1.61 15.86 7.93
CA GLY A 172 -1.13 17.17 7.51
C GLY A 172 -1.21 18.27 8.58
N ASN A 173 -1.70 17.96 9.78
CA ASN A 173 -1.73 18.90 10.91
C ASN A 173 -0.60 18.60 11.90
N ILE A 174 0.09 19.65 12.34
CA ILE A 174 1.01 19.58 13.49
C ILE A 174 0.14 19.59 14.75
N VAL A 175 0.25 18.54 15.55
CA VAL A 175 -0.52 18.36 16.80
C VAL A 175 0.43 17.98 17.94
N PRO A 176 0.15 18.38 19.19
CA PRO A 176 0.95 17.98 20.33
C PRO A 176 0.87 16.47 20.54
N LYS A 177 1.96 15.88 21.04
CA LYS A 177 2.01 14.47 21.45
C LYS A 177 1.14 14.24 22.68
N THR A 178 0.34 13.18 22.66
CA THR A 178 -0.55 12.75 23.74
C THR A 178 -0.06 11.45 24.36
N GLY A 179 0.51 11.52 25.56
CA GLY A 179 1.11 10.37 26.25
C GLY A 179 2.52 10.03 25.77
N ASN A 180 3.01 8.84 26.14
CA ASN A 180 4.39 8.42 25.86
C ASN A 180 4.59 7.89 24.43
N ASP A 181 3.56 7.27 23.85
CA ASP A 181 3.60 6.68 22.51
C ASP A 181 2.35 7.07 21.70
N PRO A 182 2.21 8.37 21.37
CA PRO A 182 1.01 8.88 20.71
C PRO A 182 0.84 8.34 19.29
N GLN A 183 -0.42 8.13 18.91
CA GLN A 183 -0.80 7.66 17.59
C GLN A 183 -1.73 8.66 16.90
N CYS A 184 -1.79 8.64 15.57
CA CYS A 184 -2.71 9.50 14.83
C CYS A 184 -4.09 8.86 14.66
N CYS A 185 -5.14 9.65 14.86
CA CYS A 185 -6.50 9.35 14.45
C CYS A 185 -6.99 10.45 13.51
N GLY A 186 -6.80 10.26 12.21
CA GLY A 186 -7.07 11.30 11.22
C GLY A 186 -6.12 12.50 11.40
N LYS A 187 -6.66 13.62 11.88
CA LYS A 187 -5.92 14.89 12.06
C LYS A 187 -5.54 15.18 13.52
N GLU A 188 -5.85 14.27 14.43
CA GLU A 188 -5.59 14.43 15.87
C GLU A 188 -4.63 13.34 16.35
N SER A 189 -3.88 13.64 17.42
CA SER A 189 -3.11 12.63 18.16
C SER A 189 -3.96 12.06 19.30
N TYR A 190 -3.69 10.82 19.69
CA TYR A 190 -4.28 10.21 20.87
C TYR A 190 -3.31 9.26 21.57
N ASP A 191 -3.55 9.03 22.87
CA ASP A 191 -2.77 8.07 23.67
C ASP A 191 -3.41 6.67 23.56
N PRO A 192 -2.77 5.69 22.91
CA PRO A 192 -3.32 4.35 22.74
C PRO A 192 -3.48 3.56 24.05
N ALA A 193 -2.88 4.00 25.16
CA ALA A 193 -3.05 3.40 26.48
C ALA A 193 -4.47 3.66 27.04
N TYR A 194 -5.05 4.83 26.76
CA TYR A 194 -6.35 5.26 27.31
C TYR A 194 -7.43 5.45 26.25
N GLN A 195 -7.05 5.59 24.99
CA GLN A 195 -7.94 5.91 23.88
C GLN A 195 -7.77 4.94 22.70
N ILE A 196 -8.73 4.96 21.78
CA ILE A 196 -8.79 4.17 20.57
C ILE A 196 -9.35 5.02 19.43
N CYS A 197 -8.82 4.86 18.21
CA CYS A 197 -9.36 5.51 17.02
C CYS A 197 -10.46 4.64 16.38
N CYS A 198 -11.70 5.09 16.41
CA CYS A 198 -12.84 4.41 15.79
C CYS A 198 -13.34 5.21 14.58
N SER A 199 -13.16 4.69 13.37
CA SER A 199 -13.57 5.35 12.12
C SER A 199 -13.12 6.82 12.01
N GLY A 200 -11.87 7.10 12.38
CA GLY A 200 -11.30 8.45 12.34
C GLY A 200 -11.69 9.36 13.50
N LYS A 201 -12.38 8.84 14.53
CA LYS A 201 -12.70 9.57 15.76
C LYS A 201 -12.03 8.95 16.98
N VAL A 202 -11.32 9.75 17.77
CA VAL A 202 -10.75 9.34 19.05
C VAL A 202 -11.89 9.07 20.05
N SER A 203 -11.81 7.93 20.73
CA SER A 203 -12.76 7.50 21.76
C SER A 203 -12.02 6.90 22.95
N PRO A 204 -12.55 7.00 24.18
CA PRO A 204 -11.92 6.39 25.36
C PRO A 204 -12.00 4.85 25.32
N ARG A 205 -11.07 4.17 25.98
CA ARG A 205 -11.09 2.72 26.17
C ARG A 205 -12.10 2.27 27.23
N LYS A 206 -13.38 2.23 26.87
CA LYS A 206 -14.48 1.90 27.79
C LYS A 206 -14.39 0.53 28.46
N GLY A 207 -13.72 -0.44 27.85
CA GLY A 207 -13.48 -1.78 28.40
C GLY A 207 -12.01 -2.06 28.72
N GLY A 208 -11.15 -1.03 28.79
CA GLY A 208 -9.71 -1.20 28.88
C GLY A 208 -9.18 -2.02 27.70
N GLN A 209 -8.57 -3.17 27.98
CA GLN A 209 -8.09 -4.13 26.96
C GLN A 209 -9.24 -4.75 26.15
N ASN A 210 -10.44 -4.86 26.73
CA ASN A 210 -11.63 -5.41 26.07
C ASN A 210 -12.40 -4.36 25.25
N THR A 211 -11.80 -3.19 24.98
CA THR A 211 -12.45 -2.15 24.16
C THR A 211 -12.39 -2.51 22.68
N ASN A 212 -13.53 -2.43 21.98
CA ASN A 212 -13.57 -2.50 20.52
C ASN A 212 -14.39 -1.33 19.92
N CYS A 213 -14.31 -1.15 18.61
CA CYS A 213 -15.02 -0.12 17.86
C CYS A 213 -16.32 -0.66 17.25
N CYS A 214 -17.37 0.13 17.36
CA CYS A 214 -18.61 -0.02 16.61
C CYS A 214 -18.90 1.30 15.89
N ALA A 215 -18.62 1.33 14.58
CA ALA A 215 -18.54 2.56 13.79
C ALA A 215 -17.56 3.58 14.42
N SER A 216 -18.03 4.76 14.82
CA SER A 216 -17.22 5.84 15.40
C SER A 216 -17.19 5.86 16.93
N LYS A 217 -17.77 4.84 17.58
CA LYS A 217 -17.85 4.74 19.04
C LYS A 217 -17.09 3.52 19.54
N SER A 218 -16.45 3.66 20.70
CA SER A 218 -15.89 2.53 21.44
C SER A 218 -16.93 1.89 22.38
N TYR A 219 -16.78 0.60 22.65
CA TYR A 219 -17.57 -0.16 23.62
C TYR A 219 -16.74 -1.25 24.32
N ASP A 220 -17.22 -1.70 25.47
CA ASP A 220 -16.66 -2.83 26.22
C ASP A 220 -17.25 -4.15 25.71
N THR A 221 -16.38 -5.02 25.17
CA THR A 221 -16.78 -6.31 24.60
C THR A 221 -17.23 -7.32 25.64
N LEU A 222 -16.99 -7.11 26.93
CA LEU A 222 -17.53 -7.97 28.00
C LEU A 222 -19.00 -7.68 28.34
N ARG A 223 -19.49 -6.48 27.98
CA ARG A 223 -20.84 -6.01 28.36
C ARG A 223 -21.74 -5.78 27.16
N SER A 224 -21.17 -5.58 25.98
CA SER A 224 -21.91 -5.16 24.79
C SER A 224 -21.31 -5.75 23.52
N MET A 225 -22.09 -5.76 22.45
CA MET A 225 -21.69 -6.19 21.12
C MET A 225 -22.12 -5.17 20.06
N CYS A 226 -21.51 -5.22 18.87
CA CYS A 226 -21.85 -4.33 17.76
C CYS A 226 -22.76 -5.04 16.74
N CYS A 227 -24.01 -4.63 16.65
CA CYS A 227 -24.99 -5.14 15.69
C CYS A 227 -25.33 -4.06 14.65
N LEU A 228 -24.93 -4.25 13.39
CA LEU A 228 -25.14 -3.28 12.29
C LEU A 228 -24.84 -1.82 12.69
N LYS A 229 -23.62 -1.58 13.22
CA LYS A 229 -23.15 -0.26 13.70
C LYS A 229 -23.86 0.28 14.95
N ASN A 230 -24.69 -0.52 15.62
CA ASN A 230 -25.32 -0.19 16.89
C ASN A 230 -24.67 -0.95 18.05
N ILE A 231 -24.32 -0.27 19.13
CA ILE A 231 -23.80 -0.90 20.35
C ILE A 231 -25.01 -1.32 21.19
N VAL A 232 -25.12 -2.62 21.45
CA VAL A 232 -26.21 -3.22 22.22
C VAL A 232 -25.67 -4.10 23.34
N PRO A 233 -26.38 -4.23 24.48
CA PRO A 233 -25.93 -5.10 25.57
C PRO A 233 -25.88 -6.56 25.12
N MET A 234 -24.96 -7.35 25.70
CA MET A 234 -25.00 -8.80 25.54
C MET A 234 -26.19 -9.35 26.34
N LEU A 235 -27.10 -10.06 25.68
CA LEU A 235 -28.30 -10.63 26.31
C LEU A 235 -28.21 -12.16 26.34
N GLY A 236 -28.43 -12.71 27.54
CA GLY A 236 -28.47 -14.15 27.79
C GLY A 236 -27.12 -14.85 27.66
N ARG A 237 -27.14 -16.18 27.56
CA ARG A 237 -25.93 -17.01 27.58
C ARG A 237 -25.24 -17.07 26.21
N TYR A 238 -26.01 -16.97 25.13
CA TYR A 238 -25.50 -17.04 23.76
C TYR A 238 -25.93 -15.78 22.98
N PRO A 239 -25.32 -14.62 23.27
CA PRO A 239 -25.70 -13.36 22.63
C PRO A 239 -25.43 -13.39 21.11
N ALA A 240 -26.44 -13.01 20.33
CA ALA A 240 -26.37 -12.92 18.87
C ALA A 240 -27.09 -11.66 18.35
N CYS A 241 -26.77 -11.25 17.12
CA CYS A 241 -27.40 -10.09 16.48
C CYS A 241 -28.60 -10.49 15.61
N CYS A 242 -29.69 -9.74 15.71
CA CYS A 242 -30.77 -9.73 14.73
C CYS A 242 -30.96 -8.30 14.23
N GLY A 243 -30.39 -7.97 13.08
CA GLY A 243 -30.31 -6.59 12.62
C GLY A 243 -29.51 -5.69 13.57
N ARG A 244 -30.16 -4.71 14.21
CA ARG A 244 -29.55 -3.72 15.12
C ARG A 244 -29.74 -4.02 16.60
N ILE A 245 -30.37 -5.14 16.94
CA ILE A 245 -30.61 -5.58 18.31
C ILE A 245 -29.86 -6.87 18.62
N SER A 246 -29.57 -7.10 19.90
CA SER A 246 -29.07 -8.38 20.41
C SER A 246 -30.21 -9.24 20.93
N TYR A 247 -29.97 -10.56 20.97
CA TYR A 247 -30.89 -11.55 21.54
C TYR A 247 -30.10 -12.76 22.08
N ASP A 248 -30.74 -13.60 22.88
CA ASP A 248 -30.16 -14.86 23.36
C ASP A 248 -30.52 -16.03 22.43
N ALA A 249 -29.53 -16.56 21.74
CA ALA A 249 -29.70 -17.66 20.79
C ALA A 249 -30.11 -18.99 21.44
N ALA A 250 -30.04 -19.12 22.77
CA ALA A 250 -30.64 -20.26 23.46
C ALA A 250 -32.18 -20.27 23.34
N ASN A 251 -32.79 -19.09 23.41
CA ASN A 251 -34.24 -18.94 23.59
C ASN A 251 -34.95 -18.37 22.35
N GLN A 252 -34.20 -17.72 21.47
CA GLN A 252 -34.74 -17.04 20.28
C GLN A 252 -33.87 -17.35 19.06
N MET A 253 -34.40 -17.07 17.87
CA MET A 253 -33.65 -17.05 16.62
C MET A 253 -34.05 -15.82 15.80
N CYS A 254 -33.20 -15.44 14.85
CA CYS A 254 -33.48 -14.34 13.92
C CYS A 254 -33.94 -14.88 12.56
N CYS A 255 -35.22 -14.70 12.22
CA CYS A 255 -35.77 -15.06 10.92
C CYS A 255 -36.06 -13.79 10.11
N ASN A 256 -35.31 -13.57 9.02
CA ASN A 256 -35.46 -12.40 8.14
C ASN A 256 -35.56 -11.06 8.91
N ASN A 257 -34.57 -10.80 9.79
CA ASN A 257 -34.51 -9.64 10.69
C ASN A 257 -35.64 -9.53 11.74
N LYS A 258 -36.43 -10.59 11.96
CA LYS A 258 -37.43 -10.65 13.03
C LYS A 258 -37.03 -11.70 14.06
N LEU A 259 -37.05 -11.30 15.34
CA LEU A 259 -36.87 -12.25 16.44
C LEU A 259 -38.11 -13.13 16.58
N VAL A 260 -37.88 -14.43 16.67
CA VAL A 260 -38.90 -15.43 16.96
C VAL A 260 -38.41 -16.35 18.07
N PRO A 261 -39.30 -16.79 18.99
CA PRO A 261 -38.93 -17.70 20.06
C PRO A 261 -38.58 -19.09 19.50
N ARG A 262 -37.68 -19.80 20.17
CA ARG A 262 -37.47 -21.23 19.92
C ARG A 262 -38.54 -22.01 20.67
N THR A 263 -39.31 -22.82 19.97
CA THR A 263 -40.36 -23.68 20.55
C THR A 263 -39.87 -25.11 20.80
N GLY A 264 -38.62 -25.42 20.45
CA GLY A 264 -38.01 -26.73 20.61
C GLY A 264 -36.61 -26.84 19.98
N PHE A 265 -36.00 -28.01 20.09
CA PHE A 265 -34.66 -28.26 19.54
C PHE A 265 -34.60 -28.06 18.01
N TRP A 266 -35.66 -28.46 17.32
CA TRP A 266 -35.77 -28.42 15.85
C TRP A 266 -36.38 -27.12 15.31
N SER A 267 -36.32 -26.03 16.09
CA SER A 267 -36.85 -24.74 15.64
C SER A 267 -36.02 -24.18 14.48
N VAL A 268 -36.67 -23.84 13.37
CA VAL A 268 -36.06 -23.30 12.13
C VAL A 268 -36.92 -22.17 11.52
N CYS A 269 -36.39 -21.44 10.55
CA CYS A 269 -37.11 -20.33 9.89
C CYS A 269 -37.86 -20.75 8.61
N CYS A 270 -39.05 -20.18 8.43
CA CYS A 270 -39.77 -20.08 7.16
C CYS A 270 -40.06 -18.60 6.89
N GLY A 271 -39.25 -17.94 6.07
CA GLY A 271 -39.30 -16.49 5.90
C GLY A 271 -38.99 -15.76 7.21
N SER A 272 -39.96 -14.98 7.73
CA SER A 272 -39.86 -14.24 8.99
C SER A 272 -40.52 -14.94 10.20
N LYS A 273 -40.99 -16.19 10.02
CA LYS A 273 -41.64 -17.00 11.06
C LYS A 273 -40.73 -18.16 11.47
N GLY A 274 -40.75 -18.50 12.75
CA GLY A 274 -40.14 -19.73 13.27
C GLY A 274 -41.16 -20.86 13.29
N TYR A 275 -40.70 -22.10 13.08
CA TYR A 275 -41.51 -23.31 13.23
C TYR A 275 -40.65 -24.49 13.70
N ASP A 276 -41.29 -25.53 14.23
CA ASP A 276 -40.65 -26.78 14.61
C ASP A 276 -40.54 -27.73 13.40
N ALA A 277 -39.31 -28.01 12.95
CA ALA A 277 -39.05 -28.90 11.81
C ALA A 277 -39.41 -30.37 12.08
N TYR A 278 -39.60 -30.76 13.34
CA TYR A 278 -40.05 -32.11 13.67
C TYR A 278 -41.50 -32.35 13.27
N SER A 279 -42.38 -31.36 13.44
CA SER A 279 -43.83 -31.49 13.17
C SER A 279 -44.27 -30.80 11.87
N SER A 280 -43.52 -29.79 11.41
CA SER A 280 -43.91 -28.95 10.27
C SER A 280 -42.77 -28.82 9.25
N MET A 281 -43.07 -28.30 8.07
CA MET A 281 -42.11 -27.96 7.01
C MET A 281 -42.47 -26.64 6.33
N CYS A 282 -41.49 -25.97 5.72
CA CYS A 282 -41.68 -24.73 4.97
C CYS A 282 -41.84 -25.02 3.48
N CYS A 283 -43.02 -24.76 2.93
CA CYS A 283 -43.32 -24.93 1.50
C CYS A 283 -43.65 -23.58 0.87
N TYR A 284 -42.76 -23.07 0.02
CA TYR A 284 -42.93 -21.78 -0.68
C TYR A 284 -43.32 -20.61 0.24
N GLY A 285 -42.75 -20.58 1.46
CA GLY A 285 -42.99 -19.53 2.46
C GLY A 285 -44.13 -19.80 3.43
N ASP A 286 -44.92 -20.86 3.22
CA ASP A 286 -45.98 -21.28 4.14
C ASP A 286 -45.52 -22.43 5.03
N ILE A 287 -45.82 -22.33 6.33
CA ILE A 287 -45.55 -23.39 7.31
C ILE A 287 -46.73 -24.36 7.28
N VAL A 288 -46.46 -25.60 6.90
CA VAL A 288 -47.46 -26.67 6.79
C VAL A 288 -47.05 -27.88 7.62
N ALA A 289 -48.03 -28.61 8.15
CA ALA A 289 -47.77 -29.85 8.86
C ALA A 289 -47.08 -30.88 7.95
N ARG A 290 -46.15 -31.66 8.50
CA ARG A 290 -45.50 -32.74 7.74
C ARG A 290 -46.53 -33.78 7.33
N SER A 291 -46.42 -34.26 6.10
CA SER A 291 -47.29 -35.30 5.55
C SER A 291 -46.52 -36.60 5.37
N GLY A 292 -46.89 -37.62 6.14
CA GLY A 292 -46.36 -38.98 6.05
C GLY A 292 -44.87 -39.14 6.37
N ARG A 293 -44.24 -40.21 5.84
CA ARG A 293 -42.86 -40.60 6.21
C ARG A 293 -41.79 -39.85 5.44
N LEU A 294 -42.06 -39.52 4.17
CA LEU A 294 -41.13 -38.80 3.30
C LEU A 294 -41.79 -37.50 2.80
N PRO A 295 -41.95 -36.49 3.68
CA PRO A 295 -42.65 -35.26 3.33
C PRO A 295 -41.92 -34.45 2.25
N ALA A 296 -42.66 -34.00 1.25
CA ALA A 296 -42.19 -33.15 0.16
C ALA A 296 -43.18 -31.99 -0.11
N CYS A 297 -42.71 -30.94 -0.77
CA CYS A 297 -43.56 -29.80 -1.13
C CYS A 297 -44.12 -29.91 -2.56
N CYS A 298 -45.40 -29.62 -2.71
CA CYS A 298 -46.05 -29.36 -3.99
C CYS A 298 -46.68 -27.96 -3.94
N GLY A 299 -45.95 -26.95 -4.43
CA GLY A 299 -46.28 -25.55 -4.13
C GLY A 299 -46.33 -25.33 -2.61
N ARG A 300 -47.39 -24.69 -2.12
CA ARG A 300 -47.58 -24.37 -0.68
C ARG A 300 -48.13 -25.52 0.16
N LYS A 301 -48.23 -26.74 -0.38
CA LYS A 301 -48.77 -27.93 0.33
C LYS A 301 -47.67 -28.96 0.58
N ALA A 302 -47.78 -29.65 1.71
CA ALA A 302 -46.98 -30.84 2.01
C ALA A 302 -47.71 -32.11 1.54
N TYR A 303 -46.95 -33.10 1.07
CA TYR A 303 -47.44 -34.42 0.71
C TYR A 303 -46.42 -35.52 1.04
N ASP A 304 -46.86 -36.77 1.20
CA ASP A 304 -45.94 -37.89 1.42
C ASP A 304 -45.42 -38.42 0.08
N SER A 305 -44.18 -38.09 -0.26
CA SER A 305 -43.54 -38.55 -1.50
C SER A 305 -43.32 -40.06 -1.55
N MET A 306 -43.55 -40.79 -0.46
CA MET A 306 -43.60 -42.25 -0.48
C MET A 306 -44.77 -42.74 -1.35
N TYR A 307 -45.96 -42.16 -1.18
CA TYR A 307 -47.21 -42.64 -1.81
C TYR A 307 -47.80 -41.68 -2.85
N GLN A 308 -47.37 -40.42 -2.86
CA GLN A 308 -47.91 -39.36 -3.71
C GLN A 308 -46.80 -38.69 -4.54
N MET A 309 -47.18 -37.93 -5.54
CA MET A 309 -46.29 -37.11 -6.38
C MET A 309 -46.95 -35.77 -6.74
N CYS A 310 -46.13 -34.76 -7.09
CA CYS A 310 -46.60 -33.44 -7.47
C CYS A 310 -46.64 -33.28 -9.00
N CYS A 311 -47.83 -33.18 -9.58
CA CYS A 311 -48.05 -32.98 -11.01
C CYS A 311 -48.67 -31.59 -11.26
N VAL A 312 -47.85 -30.65 -11.77
CA VAL A 312 -48.26 -29.27 -12.08
C VAL A 312 -48.98 -28.61 -10.90
N GLY A 313 -48.38 -28.70 -9.71
CA GLY A 313 -48.92 -28.12 -8.47
C GLY A 313 -50.06 -28.90 -7.82
N ASN A 314 -50.48 -30.04 -8.39
CA ASN A 314 -51.47 -30.93 -7.77
C ASN A 314 -50.79 -32.15 -7.15
N VAL A 315 -51.17 -32.46 -5.92
CA VAL A 315 -50.73 -33.68 -5.23
C VAL A 315 -51.64 -34.81 -5.66
N VAL A 316 -51.07 -35.84 -6.28
CA VAL A 316 -51.79 -37.02 -6.76
C VAL A 316 -51.14 -38.30 -6.23
N PRO A 317 -51.90 -39.38 -5.97
CA PRO A 317 -51.33 -40.69 -5.63
C PRO A 317 -50.41 -41.22 -6.73
N LYS A 318 -49.39 -42.00 -6.38
CA LYS A 318 -48.57 -42.69 -7.39
C LYS A 318 -49.36 -43.82 -8.03
N SER A 319 -49.37 -43.87 -9.37
CA SER A 319 -50.07 -44.89 -10.16
C SER A 319 -49.11 -45.98 -10.62
N GLY A 320 -49.31 -47.22 -10.15
CA GLY A 320 -48.58 -48.41 -10.59
C GLY A 320 -47.10 -48.48 -10.21
N ARG A 321 -46.30 -49.23 -10.98
CA ARG A 321 -44.89 -49.54 -10.65
C ARG A 321 -43.92 -48.45 -11.11
N ALA A 322 -44.26 -47.73 -12.17
CA ALA A 322 -43.45 -46.66 -12.73
C ALA A 322 -44.26 -45.35 -12.82
N PRO A 323 -44.65 -44.75 -11.68
CA PRO A 323 -45.52 -43.57 -11.66
C PRO A 323 -44.87 -42.36 -12.32
N ARG A 324 -45.55 -41.75 -13.29
CA ARG A 324 -45.17 -40.50 -13.96
C ARG A 324 -46.33 -39.52 -14.05
N CYS A 325 -46.02 -38.23 -14.20
CA CYS A 325 -47.04 -37.21 -14.41
C CYS A 325 -47.45 -37.11 -15.88
N CYS A 326 -48.75 -37.00 -16.14
CA CYS A 326 -49.31 -36.52 -17.39
C CYS A 326 -50.26 -35.36 -17.10
N GLY A 327 -49.82 -34.12 -17.36
CA GLY A 327 -50.55 -32.93 -16.93
C GLY A 327 -50.66 -32.85 -15.40
N ARG A 328 -51.90 -32.84 -14.88
CA ARG A 328 -52.19 -32.73 -13.43
C ARG A 328 -52.41 -34.09 -12.75
N GLU A 329 -52.32 -35.17 -13.50
CA GLU A 329 -52.61 -36.54 -13.03
C GLU A 329 -51.37 -37.43 -13.11
N SER A 330 -51.43 -38.56 -12.42
CA SER A 330 -50.39 -39.60 -12.41
C SER A 330 -50.84 -40.84 -13.17
N TYR A 331 -49.93 -41.45 -13.93
CA TYR A 331 -50.15 -42.70 -14.66
C TYR A 331 -48.98 -43.67 -14.46
N ASP A 332 -49.23 -44.96 -14.69
CA ASP A 332 -48.18 -45.99 -14.66
C ASP A 332 -47.51 -46.10 -16.04
N ALA A 333 -46.26 -45.64 -16.13
CA ALA A 333 -45.48 -45.67 -17.36
C ALA A 333 -45.05 -47.08 -17.79
N PHE A 334 -45.39 -48.11 -17.00
CA PHE A 334 -45.24 -49.51 -17.44
C PHE A 334 -46.35 -49.94 -18.40
N HIS A 335 -47.53 -49.32 -18.32
CA HIS A 335 -48.73 -49.75 -19.07
C HIS A 335 -49.26 -48.67 -20.02
N ASN A 336 -48.97 -47.40 -19.75
CA ASN A 336 -49.51 -46.27 -20.51
C ASN A 336 -48.38 -45.25 -20.83
N GLU A 337 -48.66 -44.33 -21.73
CA GLU A 337 -47.87 -43.17 -22.15
C GLU A 337 -48.65 -41.85 -21.94
N CYS A 338 -48.00 -40.71 -22.17
CA CYS A 338 -48.62 -39.39 -22.06
C CYS A 338 -48.62 -38.68 -23.40
N CYS A 339 -49.79 -38.57 -24.05
CA CYS A 339 -49.96 -37.86 -25.31
C CYS A 339 -50.72 -36.55 -25.09
N TYR A 340 -50.06 -35.43 -25.41
CA TYR A 340 -50.64 -34.08 -25.33
C TYR A 340 -51.29 -33.76 -23.97
N GLY A 341 -50.71 -34.26 -22.87
CA GLY A 341 -51.20 -34.01 -21.51
C GLY A 341 -52.37 -34.89 -21.08
N ARG A 342 -52.70 -35.96 -21.82
CA ARG A 342 -53.64 -37.02 -21.43
C ARG A 342 -52.98 -38.39 -21.51
N VAL A 343 -53.45 -39.31 -20.67
CA VAL A 343 -52.97 -40.71 -20.65
C VAL A 343 -53.56 -41.45 -21.85
N CYS A 344 -52.70 -42.16 -22.58
CA CYS A 344 -52.99 -43.09 -23.67
C CYS A 344 -52.09 -44.31 -23.45
#